data_AF-A0A9D6KHC9-F1
#
_entry.id   AF-A0A9D6KHC9-F1
#
_cell.length_a   1.000
_cell.length_b   1.000
_cell.length_c   1.000
_cell.angle_alpha   90.00
_cell.angle_beta   90.00
_cell.angle_gamma   90.00
#
_symmetry.space_group_name_H-M   'P 1'
#
loop_
_entity.id
_entity.type
_entity.pdbx_description
1 polymer ?
#
loop_
_entity_poly.entity_id
_entity_poly.type
_entity_poly.pdbx_seq_one_letter_code
_entity_poly.pdbx_strand_id
1 'polypeptide(L)'
;MRTFTRGVAPILVCLAVALRGAAAEEGPAQWLARIFDPATMLLEPFPGAQLNRKLSTDAIALERGGTKQIAVFIIPLDQIKAAADHYAKQFGAEGQILGADSPFEMHVFDFTRADAVARFKGLRVQISRSPFVDNKGEIKMEYQPPAK
;
A
#
# COMPACT_ATOMS: atom_id res chain seq x y z
N MET A 1 74.25 8.43 24.65
CA MET A 1 73.38 9.47 25.25
C MET A 1 71.98 9.33 24.66
N ARG A 2 70.96 9.37 25.52
CA ARG A 2 69.50 9.27 25.26
C ARG A 2 69.04 10.44 24.35
N THR A 3 68.00 10.33 23.50
CA THR A 3 66.58 10.25 23.91
C THR A 3 65.65 9.71 22.80
N PHE A 4 64.59 9.04 23.26
CA PHE A 4 63.39 8.54 22.56
C PHE A 4 62.33 9.64 22.37
N THR A 5 61.59 9.59 21.25
CA THR A 5 60.17 10.03 21.11
C THR A 5 59.60 9.43 19.80
N ARG A 6 58.91 8.28 19.85
CA ARG A 6 57.44 8.11 19.79
C ARG A 6 56.71 8.89 18.68
N GLY A 7 56.16 8.18 17.71
CA GLY A 7 55.20 8.68 16.72
C GLY A 7 54.35 7.52 16.19
N VAL A 8 53.08 7.51 16.57
CA VAL A 8 52.08 6.43 16.46
C VAL A 8 51.57 6.26 15.02
N ALA A 9 51.37 5.00 14.61
CA ALA A 9 50.70 4.61 13.37
C ALA A 9 49.18 4.83 13.42
N PRO A 10 48.52 5.22 12.32
CA PRO A 10 47.09 5.00 12.17
C PRO A 10 46.85 3.74 11.34
N ILE A 11 46.49 2.65 12.02
CA ILE A 11 45.80 1.50 11.41
C ILE A 11 44.45 2.02 10.94
N LEU A 12 44.28 2.10 9.62
CA LEU A 12 42.99 2.38 8.98
C LEU A 12 42.08 1.16 9.18
N VAL A 13 41.36 1.14 10.30
CA VAL A 13 40.27 0.18 10.52
C VAL A 13 39.12 0.62 9.63
N CYS A 14 39.05 0.06 8.42
CA CYS A 14 37.84 0.07 7.61
C CYS A 14 36.77 -0.74 8.33
N LEU A 15 36.06 -0.07 9.24
CA LEU A 15 34.83 -0.55 9.85
C LEU A 15 33.78 -0.56 8.74
N ALA A 16 33.81 -1.60 7.91
CA ALA A 16 32.72 -1.95 7.01
C ALA A 16 31.53 -2.34 7.89
N VAL A 17 30.76 -1.33 8.29
CA VAL A 17 29.43 -1.50 8.84
C VAL A 17 28.60 -2.10 7.71
N ALA A 18 28.62 -3.43 7.64
CA ALA A 18 27.57 -4.21 7.00
C ALA A 18 26.30 -4.02 7.84
N LEU A 19 25.70 -2.83 7.73
CA LEU A 19 24.27 -2.64 7.93
C LEU A 19 23.60 -3.41 6.79
N ARG A 20 23.60 -4.74 6.92
CA ARG A 20 22.49 -5.55 6.45
C ARG A 20 21.31 -5.01 7.25
N GLY A 21 20.63 -4.02 6.68
CA GLY A 21 19.30 -3.66 7.12
C GLY A 21 18.50 -4.95 7.07
N ALA A 22 18.33 -5.58 8.22
CA ALA A 22 17.19 -6.41 8.45
C ALA A 22 16.01 -5.49 8.12
N ALA A 23 15.42 -5.67 6.94
CA ALA A 23 14.14 -5.07 6.65
C ALA A 23 13.25 -5.56 7.79
N ALA A 24 13.01 -4.69 8.77
CA ALA A 24 12.14 -5.01 9.88
C ALA A 24 10.83 -5.43 9.24
N GLU A 25 10.47 -6.70 9.39
CA GLU A 25 9.20 -7.21 8.87
C GLU A 25 8.11 -6.32 9.44
N GLU A 26 7.42 -5.59 8.57
CA GLU A 26 6.44 -4.63 9.01
C GLU A 26 5.30 -5.36 9.73
N GLY A 27 4.99 -4.91 10.94
CA GLY A 27 3.94 -5.50 11.76
C GLY A 27 2.54 -5.12 11.26
N PRO A 28 1.48 -5.85 11.66
CA PRO A 28 0.09 -5.55 11.27
C PRO A 28 -0.34 -4.08 11.48
N ALA A 29 0.17 -3.43 12.54
CA ALA A 29 -0.12 -2.03 12.83
C ALA A 29 0.50 -1.04 11.81
N GLN A 30 1.66 -1.35 11.24
CA GLN A 30 2.28 -0.54 10.18
C GLN A 30 1.52 -0.67 8.86
N TRP A 31 0.98 -1.86 8.57
CA TRP A 31 0.14 -2.09 7.39
C TRP A 31 -1.20 -1.37 7.47
N LEU A 32 -1.81 -1.34 8.66
CA LEU A 32 -3.00 -0.53 8.94
C LEU A 32 -2.74 0.95 8.66
N ALA A 33 -1.63 1.50 9.16
CA ALA A 33 -1.27 2.89 8.88
C ALA A 33 -1.14 3.15 7.37
N ARG A 34 -0.67 2.17 6.59
CA ARG A 34 -0.51 2.31 5.14
C ARG A 34 -1.81 2.45 4.36
N ILE A 35 -2.83 1.66 4.70
CA ILE A 35 -4.10 1.72 3.97
C ILE A 35 -5.01 2.85 4.44
N PHE A 36 -4.90 3.25 5.71
CA PHE A 36 -5.66 4.36 6.29
C PHE A 36 -5.04 5.72 5.93
N ASP A 37 -3.73 5.74 5.64
CA ASP A 37 -3.00 6.88 5.10
C ASP A 37 -2.14 6.45 3.89
N PRO A 38 -2.73 6.45 2.67
CA PRO A 38 -2.04 6.04 1.45
C PRO A 38 -0.75 6.83 1.15
N ALA A 39 -0.59 8.03 1.72
CA ALA A 39 0.61 8.85 1.54
C ALA A 39 1.88 8.16 2.05
N THR A 40 1.75 7.26 3.03
CA THR A 40 2.87 6.42 3.52
C THR A 40 3.42 5.45 2.46
N MET A 41 2.64 5.13 1.42
CA MET A 41 3.06 4.35 0.25
C MET A 41 3.43 5.24 -0.94
N LEU A 42 3.57 6.56 -0.71
CA LEU A 42 3.71 7.57 -1.75
C LEU A 42 2.53 7.56 -2.74
N LEU A 43 1.34 7.19 -2.25
CA LEU A 43 0.11 7.29 -3.01
C LEU A 43 -0.67 8.52 -2.57
N GLU A 44 -0.99 9.38 -3.52
CA GLU A 44 -1.93 10.48 -3.32
C GLU A 44 -3.35 9.93 -3.32
N PRO A 45 -4.14 10.17 -2.24
CA PRO A 45 -5.55 9.84 -2.24
C PRO A 45 -6.26 10.48 -3.44
N PHE A 46 -7.23 9.77 -4.01
CA PHE A 46 -8.04 10.36 -5.08
C PHE A 46 -8.77 11.62 -4.57
N PRO A 47 -8.70 12.77 -5.28
CA PRO A 47 -9.34 14.00 -4.85
C PRO A 47 -10.83 13.82 -4.57
N GLY A 48 -11.28 14.22 -3.38
CA GLY A 48 -12.68 14.08 -2.97
C GLY A 48 -13.08 12.69 -2.46
N ALA A 49 -12.18 11.71 -2.48
CA ALA A 49 -12.41 10.43 -1.82
C ALA A 49 -12.43 10.59 -0.29
N GLN A 50 -13.45 10.03 0.36
CA GLN A 50 -13.61 10.13 1.80
C GLN A 50 -13.51 8.75 2.44
N LEU A 51 -12.58 8.58 3.38
CA LEU A 51 -12.45 7.35 4.16
C LEU A 51 -13.73 7.11 4.97
N ASN A 52 -14.36 5.96 4.76
CA ASN A 52 -15.50 5.50 5.54
C ASN A 52 -15.05 4.44 6.56
N ARG A 53 -14.78 4.90 7.78
CA ARG A 53 -14.29 4.05 8.88
C ARG A 53 -15.27 2.93 9.23
N LYS A 54 -16.58 3.19 9.17
CA LYS A 54 -17.59 2.17 9.47
C LYS A 54 -17.53 1.03 8.46
N LEU A 55 -17.58 1.34 7.16
CA LEU A 55 -17.50 0.31 6.11
C LEU A 55 -16.16 -0.43 6.13
N SER A 56 -15.08 0.26 6.47
CA SER A 56 -13.76 -0.36 6.63
C SER A 56 -13.78 -1.42 7.75
N THR A 57 -14.29 -1.06 8.94
CA THR A 57 -14.43 -2.00 10.07
C THR A 57 -15.39 -3.14 9.76
N ASP A 58 -16.55 -2.84 9.15
CA ASP A 58 -17.54 -3.85 8.76
C ASP A 58 -16.93 -4.84 7.74
N ALA A 59 -16.18 -4.34 6.75
CA ALA A 59 -15.52 -5.18 5.76
C ALA A 59 -14.43 -6.07 6.37
N ILE A 60 -13.65 -5.57 7.33
CA ILE A 60 -12.67 -6.36 8.08
C ILE A 60 -13.38 -7.45 8.89
N ALA A 61 -14.48 -7.13 9.59
CA ALA A 61 -15.22 -8.09 10.39
C ALA A 61 -15.84 -9.22 9.55
N LEU A 62 -16.21 -8.94 8.30
CA LEU A 62 -16.75 -9.92 7.35
C LEU A 62 -15.67 -10.75 6.65
N GLU A 63 -14.39 -10.40 6.80
CA GLU A 63 -13.27 -11.12 6.19
C GLU A 63 -13.06 -12.46 6.90
N ARG A 64 -13.29 -13.55 6.16
CA ARG A 64 -13.11 -14.92 6.66
C ARG A 64 -11.62 -15.27 6.69
N GLY A 65 -10.92 -14.80 7.72
CA GLY A 65 -9.48 -15.04 7.90
C GLY A 65 -8.81 -14.10 8.89
N GLY A 66 -9.38 -12.90 9.11
CA GLY A 66 -8.90 -11.87 10.04
C GLY A 66 -7.51 -11.30 9.72
N THR A 67 -6.94 -11.62 8.57
CA THR A 67 -5.54 -11.26 8.23
C THR A 67 -5.45 -10.06 7.31
N LYS A 68 -6.53 -9.72 6.61
CA LYS A 68 -6.55 -8.57 5.70
C LYS A 68 -6.87 -7.30 6.45
N GLN A 69 -6.16 -6.25 6.07
CA GLN A 69 -6.48 -4.89 6.46
C GLN A 69 -7.25 -4.26 5.29
N ILE A 70 -8.37 -3.58 5.59
CA ILE A 70 -9.24 -3.03 4.54
C ILE A 70 -9.58 -1.58 4.86
N ALA A 71 -9.37 -0.69 3.89
CA ALA A 71 -9.81 0.69 3.92
C ALA A 71 -10.78 0.92 2.75
N VAL A 72 -11.94 1.50 3.05
CA VAL A 72 -12.98 1.83 2.08
C VAL A 72 -13.10 3.34 1.99
N PHE A 73 -12.84 3.89 0.81
CA PHE A 73 -13.05 5.30 0.50
C PHE A 73 -14.27 5.42 -0.41
N ILE A 74 -15.15 6.38 -0.12
CA ILE A 74 -16.35 6.65 -0.91
C ILE A 74 -16.05 7.80 -1.88
N ILE A 75 -16.51 7.63 -3.13
CA ILE A 75 -16.39 8.61 -4.21
C ILE A 75 -17.75 8.81 -4.91
N PRO A 76 -17.93 9.91 -5.67
CA PRO A 76 -19.05 10.02 -6.59
C PRO A 76 -19.07 8.86 -7.61
N LEU A 77 -20.27 8.38 -7.98
CA LEU A 77 -20.42 7.22 -8.87
C LEU A 77 -19.83 7.46 -10.26
N ASP A 78 -19.99 8.68 -10.78
CA ASP A 78 -19.48 9.14 -12.07
C ASP A 78 -17.95 9.28 -12.10
N GLN A 79 -17.27 9.18 -10.95
CA GLN A 79 -15.82 9.32 -10.84
C GLN A 79 -15.06 7.99 -10.76
N ILE A 80 -15.73 6.84 -10.89
CA ILE A 80 -15.07 5.51 -10.87
C ILE A 80 -13.92 5.45 -11.88
N LYS A 81 -14.19 5.83 -13.14
CA LYS A 81 -13.17 5.83 -14.19
C LYS A 81 -12.03 6.80 -13.89
N ALA A 82 -12.35 8.02 -13.44
CA ALA A 82 -11.35 9.03 -13.10
C ALA A 82 -10.44 8.56 -11.94
N ALA A 83 -11.00 7.88 -10.94
CA ALA A 83 -10.24 7.27 -9.86
C ALA A 83 -9.34 6.14 -10.38
N ALA A 84 -9.83 5.28 -11.28
CA ALA A 84 -9.01 4.24 -11.90
C ALA A 84 -7.84 4.83 -12.70
N ASP A 85 -8.08 5.85 -13.52
CA ASP A 85 -7.04 6.54 -14.28
C ASP A 85 -6.02 7.24 -13.35
N HIS A 86 -6.47 7.79 -12.21
CA HIS A 86 -5.60 8.40 -11.19
C HIS A 86 -4.64 7.39 -10.58
N TYR A 87 -5.15 6.24 -10.14
CA TYR A 87 -4.30 5.21 -9.55
C TYR A 87 -3.42 4.51 -10.59
N ALA A 88 -3.90 4.29 -11.81
CA ALA A 88 -3.09 3.73 -12.89
C ALA A 88 -1.82 4.55 -13.14
N LYS A 89 -1.94 5.89 -13.15
CA LYS A 89 -0.79 6.80 -13.29
C LYS A 89 0.21 6.67 -12.14
N GLN A 90 -0.27 6.60 -10.90
CA GLN A 90 0.60 6.50 -9.72
C GLN A 90 1.29 5.13 -9.61
N PHE A 91 0.58 4.07 -10.00
CA PHE A 91 1.11 2.73 -10.06
C PHE A 91 2.07 2.52 -11.23
N GLY A 92 1.94 3.31 -12.30
CA GLY A 92 2.68 3.10 -13.54
C GLY A 92 2.25 1.83 -14.27
N ALA A 93 1.01 1.38 -14.04
CA ALA A 93 0.45 0.15 -14.59
C ALA A 93 -1.06 0.31 -14.80
N GLU A 94 -1.60 -0.36 -15.82
CA GLU A 94 -3.05 -0.43 -16.02
C GLU A 94 -3.66 -1.48 -15.07
N GLY A 95 -4.88 -1.19 -14.60
CA GLY A 95 -5.66 -2.11 -13.78
C GLY A 95 -6.38 -3.12 -14.67
N GLN A 96 -6.63 -4.31 -14.14
CA GLN A 96 -7.53 -5.26 -14.76
C GLN A 96 -8.96 -4.74 -14.67
N ILE A 97 -9.66 -4.68 -15.81
CA ILE A 97 -11.09 -4.35 -15.85
C ILE A 97 -11.88 -5.66 -15.79
N LEU A 98 -12.77 -5.77 -14.81
CA LEU A 98 -13.71 -6.87 -14.66
C LEU A 98 -15.13 -6.37 -14.92
N GLY A 99 -15.92 -7.16 -15.66
CA GLY A 99 -17.28 -6.78 -15.99
C GLY A 99 -17.36 -5.50 -16.82
N ALA A 100 -16.46 -5.32 -17.77
CA ALA A 100 -16.47 -4.19 -18.70
C ALA A 100 -17.85 -4.02 -19.34
N ASP A 101 -18.25 -2.77 -19.58
CA ASP A 101 -19.53 -2.40 -20.18
C ASP A 101 -20.77 -2.81 -19.35
N SER A 102 -20.59 -3.00 -18.03
CA SER A 102 -21.66 -3.37 -17.09
C SER A 102 -21.82 -2.34 -15.97
N PRO A 103 -23.01 -2.20 -15.36
CA PRO A 103 -23.20 -1.42 -14.13
C PRO A 103 -22.35 -1.90 -12.93
N PHE A 104 -21.71 -3.07 -13.06
CA PHE A 104 -20.84 -3.70 -12.06
C PHE A 104 -19.36 -3.69 -12.48
N GLU A 105 -18.97 -2.80 -13.40
CA GLU A 105 -17.57 -2.64 -13.79
C GLU A 105 -16.69 -2.36 -12.57
N MET A 106 -15.56 -3.06 -12.52
CA MET A 106 -14.57 -2.96 -11.46
C MET A 106 -13.17 -2.88 -12.04
N HIS A 107 -12.41 -1.89 -11.60
CA HIS A 107 -10.97 -1.79 -11.88
C HIS A 107 -10.18 -2.36 -10.73
N VAL A 108 -9.28 -3.30 -11.02
CA VAL A 108 -8.48 -4.01 -10.02
C VAL A 108 -6.99 -3.82 -10.29
N PHE A 109 -6.27 -3.34 -9.29
CA PHE A 109 -4.81 -3.29 -9.25
C PHE A 109 -4.33 -4.29 -8.20
N ASP A 110 -3.58 -5.32 -8.60
CA ASP A 110 -3.18 -6.41 -7.72
C ASP A 110 -1.65 -6.50 -7.62
N PHE A 111 -1.14 -6.20 -6.42
CA PHE A 111 0.28 -6.25 -6.07
C PHE A 111 0.54 -7.33 -5.00
N THR A 112 -0.34 -8.33 -4.86
CA THR A 112 -0.16 -9.44 -3.91
C THR A 112 0.80 -10.53 -4.41
N ARG A 113 1.20 -10.46 -5.69
CA ARG A 113 2.12 -11.43 -6.31
C ARG A 113 3.57 -11.17 -5.90
N ALA A 114 4.40 -12.22 -6.01
CA ALA A 114 5.80 -12.19 -5.55
C ALA A 114 6.69 -11.19 -6.31
N ASP A 115 6.35 -10.89 -7.56
CA ASP A 115 7.01 -9.99 -8.50
C ASP A 115 6.53 -8.53 -8.41
N ALA A 116 5.61 -8.23 -7.48
CA ALA A 116 5.10 -6.88 -7.30
C ALA A 116 6.21 -5.89 -6.90
N VAL A 117 6.06 -4.64 -7.35
CA VAL A 117 6.95 -3.54 -6.97
C VAL A 117 6.97 -3.44 -5.44
N ALA A 118 8.18 -3.44 -4.86
CA ALA A 118 8.38 -3.56 -3.41
C ALA A 118 7.53 -2.60 -2.57
N ARG A 119 7.34 -1.36 -3.03
CA ARG A 119 6.53 -0.34 -2.35
C ARG A 119 5.03 -0.66 -2.25
N PHE A 120 4.50 -1.48 -3.15
CA PHE A 120 3.08 -1.88 -3.19
C PHE A 120 2.87 -3.34 -2.84
N LYS A 121 3.92 -4.09 -2.51
CA LYS A 121 3.84 -5.53 -2.28
C LYS A 121 2.81 -5.86 -1.18
N GLY A 122 1.83 -6.69 -1.51
CA GLY A 122 0.71 -7.06 -0.63
C GLY A 122 -0.54 -6.18 -0.76
N LEU A 123 -0.48 -5.09 -1.54
CA LEU A 123 -1.61 -4.20 -1.79
C LEU A 123 -2.51 -4.75 -2.90
N ARG A 124 -3.81 -4.60 -2.74
CA ARG A 124 -4.80 -4.70 -3.80
C ARG A 124 -5.72 -3.49 -3.71
N VAL A 125 -5.96 -2.83 -4.84
CA VAL A 125 -6.90 -1.72 -4.94
C VAL A 125 -8.01 -2.09 -5.90
N GLN A 126 -9.26 -1.99 -5.44
CA GLN A 126 -10.46 -2.22 -6.23
C GLN A 126 -11.26 -0.93 -6.30
N ILE A 127 -11.74 -0.59 -7.49
CA ILE A 127 -12.54 0.62 -7.71
C ILE A 127 -13.79 0.20 -8.45
N SER A 128 -14.94 0.40 -7.83
CA SER A 128 -16.22 -0.06 -8.37
C SER A 128 -17.37 0.78 -7.82
N ARG A 129 -18.59 0.48 -8.26
CA ARG A 129 -19.80 0.91 -7.55
C ARG A 129 -19.78 0.38 -6.11
N SER A 130 -20.20 1.21 -5.15
CA SER A 130 -20.36 0.76 -3.77
C SER A 130 -21.60 -0.14 -3.66
N PRO A 131 -21.48 -1.34 -3.05
CA PRO A 131 -22.64 -2.19 -2.80
C PRO A 131 -23.41 -1.78 -1.53
N PHE A 132 -22.87 -0.84 -0.74
CA PHE A 132 -23.43 -0.45 0.56
C PHE A 132 -23.93 0.99 0.61
N VAL A 133 -23.50 1.85 -0.33
CA VAL A 133 -23.90 3.26 -0.38
C VAL A 133 -24.52 3.55 -1.73
N ASP A 134 -25.82 3.85 -1.73
CA ASP A 134 -26.56 4.11 -2.95
C ASP A 134 -25.98 5.29 -3.75
N ASN A 135 -25.92 5.11 -5.07
CA ASN A 135 -25.43 6.09 -6.02
C ASN A 135 -24.01 6.62 -5.72
N LYS A 136 -23.15 5.75 -5.18
CA LYS A 136 -21.72 6.05 -4.94
C LYS A 136 -20.82 4.99 -5.54
N GLY A 137 -19.60 5.40 -5.85
CA GLY A 137 -18.47 4.50 -6.05
C GLY A 137 -17.72 4.29 -4.74
N GLU A 138 -16.87 3.29 -4.73
CA GLU A 138 -15.88 3.08 -3.67
C GLU A 138 -14.51 2.72 -4.24
N ILE A 139 -13.48 3.13 -3.52
CA ILE A 139 -12.11 2.65 -3.67
C ILE A 139 -11.84 1.80 -2.44
N LYS A 140 -11.71 0.50 -2.63
CA LYS A 140 -11.37 -0.45 -1.59
C LYS A 140 -9.89 -0.79 -1.69
N MET A 141 -9.13 -0.41 -0.68
CA MET A 141 -7.73 -0.80 -0.53
C MET A 141 -7.64 -1.95 0.46
N GLU A 142 -7.21 -3.10 -0.03
CA GLU A 142 -6.94 -4.29 0.77
C GLU A 142 -5.44 -4.47 0.88
N TYR A 143 -4.96 -4.73 2.08
CA TYR A 143 -3.59 -5.14 2.30
C TYR A 143 -3.57 -6.54 2.88
N GLN A 144 -2.91 -7.45 2.16
CA GLN A 144 -2.61 -8.79 2.63
C GLN A 144 -1.09 -8.88 2.87
N PRO A 145 -0.65 -9.10 4.13
CA PRO A 145 0.76 -9.28 4.38
C PRO A 145 1.28 -10.50 3.60
N PRO A 146 2.46 -10.38 2.95
CA PRO A 146 3.05 -11.51 2.25
C PRO A 146 3.25 -12.67 3.23
N ALA A 147 2.94 -13.89 2.79
CA ALA A 147 3.18 -15.09 3.59
C ALA A 147 4.68 -15.17 3.95
N LYS A 148 4.95 -15.44 5.24
CA LYS A 148 6.31 -15.68 5.75
C LYS A 148 6.91 -16.93 5.14
#